data_AF-A0A1Y3XQ13-F1
#
_entry.id   AF-A0A1Y3XQ13-F1
#
_cell.length_a   1.000
_cell.length_b   1.000
_cell.length_c   1.000
_cell.angle_alpha   90.00
_cell.angle_beta   90.00
_cell.angle_gamma   90.00
#
_symmetry.space_group_name_H-M   'P 1'
#
loop_
_entity.id
_entity.type
_entity.pdbx_description
1 polymer ?
#
loop_
_entity_poly.entity_id
_entity_poly.type
_entity_poly.pdbx_seq_one_letter_code
_entity_poly.pdbx_strand_id
1 'polypeptide(L)'
;MNVNGEEYRIDPTSPLATTDPLLVALCLGAAILLAWLCARAFRRTNDFAKSVRLYLPLGAAALVGFCLLGLPLLFSAGCVLCGFVTMMWFSNYYFYH
;
A
#
# COMPACT_ATOMS: atom_id res chain seq x y z
N MET A 1 22.12 -15.13 5.65
CA MET A 1 23.49 -14.79 6.06
C MET A 1 23.41 -14.42 7.54
N ASN A 2 24.05 -15.21 8.39
CA ASN A 2 23.87 -15.23 9.85
C ASN A 2 24.95 -14.35 10.50
N VAL A 3 24.54 -13.39 11.34
CA VAL A 3 25.43 -12.61 12.20
C VAL A 3 24.76 -12.58 13.57
N ASN A 4 25.33 -13.31 14.55
CA ASN A 4 25.00 -13.28 15.99
C ASN A 4 24.02 -14.31 16.60
N GLY A 5 23.94 -15.55 16.10
CA GLY A 5 23.59 -16.71 16.96
C GLY A 5 22.20 -16.74 17.61
N GLU A 6 21.35 -15.75 17.37
CA GLU A 6 19.92 -15.86 17.60
C GLU A 6 19.33 -16.55 16.38
N GLU A 7 18.84 -17.78 16.54
CA GLU A 7 17.85 -18.30 15.61
C GLU A 7 16.71 -17.29 15.63
N TYR A 8 16.63 -16.43 14.61
CA TYR A 8 15.47 -15.59 14.37
C TYR A 8 14.34 -16.53 13.94
N ARG A 9 13.84 -17.30 14.90
CA ARG A 9 12.73 -18.23 14.78
C ARG A 9 11.52 -17.33 14.68
N ILE A 10 11.24 -16.89 13.45
CA ILE A 10 10.01 -16.18 13.16
C ILE A 10 8.90 -17.12 13.65
N ASP A 11 8.20 -16.71 14.70
CA ASP A 11 7.09 -17.48 15.25
C ASP A 11 6.17 -17.84 14.07
N PRO A 12 5.75 -19.10 13.87
CA PRO A 12 4.94 -19.47 12.71
C PRO A 12 3.58 -18.74 12.67
N THR A 13 3.17 -18.18 13.82
CA THR A 13 2.01 -17.30 13.99
C THR A 13 2.32 -15.82 13.78
N SER A 14 3.58 -15.45 13.57
CA SER A 14 3.98 -14.08 13.26
C SER A 14 3.43 -13.71 11.89
N PRO A 15 2.86 -12.52 11.72
CA PRO A 15 2.37 -12.07 10.42
C PRO A 15 3.46 -12.12 9.33
N LEU A 16 4.74 -11.96 9.69
CA LEU A 16 5.86 -12.12 8.76
C LEU A 16 6.09 -13.56 8.26
N ALA A 17 5.76 -14.59 9.05
CA ALA A 17 5.90 -15.99 8.66
C ALA A 17 4.74 -16.49 7.80
N THR A 18 3.55 -15.88 7.92
CA THR A 18 2.32 -16.32 7.27
C THR A 18 1.96 -15.52 6.01
N THR A 19 2.69 -14.44 5.70
CA THR A 19 2.38 -13.60 4.53
C THR A 19 2.96 -14.24 3.26
N ASP A 20 2.08 -14.81 2.44
CA ASP A 20 2.42 -15.37 1.13
C ASP A 20 2.98 -14.28 0.20
N PRO A 21 4.15 -14.46 -0.45
CA PRO A 21 4.69 -13.48 -1.40
C PRO A 21 3.71 -13.09 -2.52
N LEU A 22 2.80 -13.99 -2.91
CA LEU A 22 1.76 -13.73 -3.90
C LEU A 22 0.73 -12.70 -3.39
N LEU A 23 0.37 -12.80 -2.11
CA LEU A 23 -0.52 -11.86 -1.44
C LEU A 23 0.13 -10.46 -1.36
N VAL A 24 1.43 -10.39 -1.05
CA VAL A 24 2.20 -9.14 -1.08
C VAL A 24 2.17 -8.51 -2.46
N ALA A 25 2.48 -9.29 -3.50
CA ALA A 25 2.47 -8.80 -4.88
C ALA A 25 1.09 -8.28 -5.30
N LEU A 26 0.01 -8.97 -4.90
CA LEU A 26 -1.36 -8.59 -5.21
C LEU A 26 -1.76 -7.28 -4.51
N CYS A 27 -1.46 -7.15 -3.22
CA CYS A 27 -1.72 -5.92 -2.47
C CYS A 27 -0.90 -4.74 -2.99
N LEU A 28 0.37 -4.97 -3.35
CA LEU A 28 1.23 -3.93 -3.95
C LEU A 28 0.67 -3.50 -5.32
N GLY A 29 0.26 -4.45 -6.16
CA GLY A 29 -0.35 -4.17 -7.45
C GLY A 29 -1.66 -3.39 -7.31
N ALA A 30 -2.51 -3.74 -6.35
CA ALA A 30 -3.73 -3.00 -6.05
C ALA A 30 -3.43 -1.56 -5.60
N ALA A 31 -2.43 -1.36 -4.74
CA ALA A 31 -1.99 -0.05 -4.28
C ALA A 31 -1.48 0.83 -5.44
N ILE A 32 -0.69 0.26 -6.36
CA ILE A 32 -0.19 0.94 -7.56
C ILE A 32 -1.35 1.33 -8.49
N LEU A 33 -2.31 0.42 -8.72
CA LEU A 33 -3.49 0.70 -9.55
C LEU A 33 -4.34 1.84 -8.97
N LEU A 34 -4.58 1.82 -7.67
CA LEU A 34 -5.28 2.89 -6.94
C LEU A 34 -4.59 4.25 -7.10
N ALA A 35 -3.27 4.26 -6.89
CA ALA A 35 -2.45 5.45 -7.07
C ALA A 35 -2.50 5.97 -8.51
N TRP A 36 -2.42 5.08 -9.50
CA TRP A 36 -2.50 5.42 -10.91
C TRP A 36 -3.87 5.97 -11.31
N LEU A 37 -4.96 5.37 -10.83
CA LEU A 37 -6.32 5.87 -11.06
C LEU A 37 -6.51 7.28 -10.48
N CYS A 38 -6.05 7.52 -9.26
CA CYS A 38 -6.11 8.85 -8.63
C CYS A 38 -5.30 9.88 -9.43
N ALA A 39 -4.06 9.55 -9.80
CA ALA A 39 -3.22 10.44 -10.61
C ALA A 39 -3.82 10.71 -11.99
N ARG A 40 -4.41 9.69 -12.64
CA ARG A 40 -5.02 9.82 -13.96
C ARG A 40 -6.31 10.64 -13.92
N ALA A 41 -7.12 10.52 -12.87
CA ALA A 41 -8.33 11.32 -12.69
C ALA A 41 -8.02 12.82 -12.56
N PHE A 42 -6.92 13.18 -11.88
CA PHE A 42 -6.54 14.57 -11.62
C PHE A 42 -5.39 15.10 -12.50
N ARG A 43 -4.98 14.36 -13.56
CA ARG A 43 -3.84 14.74 -14.43
C ARG A 43 -3.92 16.11 -15.11
N ARG A 44 -5.12 16.69 -15.22
CA ARG A 44 -5.36 18.01 -15.85
C ARG A 44 -5.42 19.16 -14.85
N THR A 45 -5.36 18.86 -13.57
CA THR A 45 -5.48 19.84 -12.48
C THR A 45 -4.27 19.70 -11.57
N ASN A 46 -3.45 20.75 -11.43
CA ASN A 46 -2.28 20.78 -10.56
C ASN A 46 -2.68 20.79 -9.06
N ASP A 47 -3.35 19.72 -8.63
CA ASP A 47 -4.15 19.71 -7.42
C ASP A 47 -3.97 18.38 -6.69
N PHE A 48 -2.74 18.15 -6.20
CA PHE A 48 -2.40 16.99 -5.37
C PHE A 48 -3.34 16.82 -4.18
N ALA A 49 -3.84 17.94 -3.63
CA ALA A 49 -4.82 17.94 -2.54
C ALA A 49 -6.12 17.20 -2.91
N LYS A 50 -6.56 17.25 -4.17
CA LYS A 50 -7.73 16.48 -4.63
C LYS A 50 -7.43 14.99 -4.75
N SER A 51 -6.25 14.62 -5.23
CA SER A 51 -5.80 13.22 -5.26
C SER A 51 -5.78 12.63 -3.84
N VAL A 52 -5.24 13.37 -2.85
CA VAL A 52 -5.25 12.95 -1.43
C VAL A 52 -6.67 12.82 -0.87
N ARG A 53 -7.56 13.78 -1.17
CA ARG A 53 -8.97 13.73 -0.74
C ARG A 53 -9.73 12.53 -1.29
N LEU A 54 -9.37 12.05 -2.48
CA LEU A 54 -9.94 10.83 -3.05
C LEU A 54 -9.27 9.58 -2.49
N TYR A 55 -7.95 9.62 -2.29
CA TYR A 55 -7.18 8.47 -1.83
C TYR A 55 -7.48 8.11 -0.38
N LEU A 56 -7.60 9.07 0.53
CA LEU A 56 -7.89 8.81 1.95
C LEU A 56 -9.14 7.93 2.18
N PRO A 57 -10.32 8.25 1.63
CA PRO A 57 -11.51 7.41 1.80
C PRO A 57 -11.37 6.06 1.09
N LEU A 58 -10.75 6.00 -0.09
CA LEU A 58 -10.51 4.73 -0.78
C LEU A 58 -9.52 3.83 -0.03
N GLY A 59 -8.45 4.40 0.50
CA GLY A 59 -7.44 3.72 1.31
C GLY A 59 -8.03 3.21 2.62
N ALA A 60 -8.90 4.00 3.27
CA ALA A 60 -9.65 3.56 4.45
C ALA A 60 -10.61 2.40 4.11
N ALA A 61 -11.33 2.48 2.98
CA ALA A 61 -12.19 1.39 2.52
C ALA A 61 -11.39 0.12 2.21
N ALA A 62 -10.22 0.26 1.58
CA ALA A 62 -9.30 -0.86 1.32
C ALA A 62 -8.77 -1.46 2.63
N LEU A 63 -8.40 -0.63 3.61
CA LEU A 63 -7.98 -1.08 4.94
C LEU A 63 -9.06 -1.96 5.60
N VAL A 64 -10.30 -1.47 5.61
CA VAL A 64 -11.45 -2.21 6.18
C VAL A 64 -11.68 -3.50 5.40
N GLY A 65 -11.65 -3.44 4.06
CA GLY A 65 -11.79 -4.62 3.21
C GLY A 65 -10.72 -5.68 3.48
N PHE A 66 -9.46 -5.28 3.65
CA PHE A 66 -8.38 -6.19 3.99
C PHE A 66 -8.55 -6.79 5.39
N CYS A 67 -8.91 -5.99 6.39
CA CYS A 67 -9.20 -6.51 7.73
C CYS A 67 -10.37 -7.51 7.73
N LEU A 68 -11.42 -7.27 6.95
CA LEU A 68 -12.56 -8.20 6.80
C LEU A 68 -12.15 -9.52 6.12
N LEU A 69 -11.14 -9.49 5.25
CA LEU A 69 -10.55 -10.69 4.65
C LEU A 69 -9.61 -11.45 5.60
N GLY A 70 -9.50 -11.02 6.86
CA GLY A 70 -8.64 -11.66 7.87
C GLY A 70 -7.17 -11.28 7.75
N LEU A 71 -6.83 -10.25 6.97
CA LEU A 71 -5.45 -9.80 6.83
C LEU A 71 -4.98 -9.07 8.11
N PRO A 72 -3.71 -9.27 8.51
CA PRO A 72 -3.16 -8.56 9.66
C PRO A 72 -3.29 -7.05 9.49
N LEU A 73 -3.71 -6.35 10.54
CA LEU A 73 -3.92 -4.90 10.51
C LEU A 73 -2.64 -4.15 10.09
N LEU A 74 -1.49 -4.58 10.63
CA LEU A 74 -0.19 -3.98 10.31
C LEU A 74 0.16 -4.12 8.82
N PHE A 75 -0.13 -5.29 8.24
CA PHE A 75 0.09 -5.54 6.82
C PHE A 75 -0.85 -4.67 5.96
N SER A 76 -2.14 -4.66 6.30
CA SER A 76 -3.16 -3.86 5.62
C SER A 76 -2.85 -2.36 5.65
N ALA A 77 -2.42 -1.84 6.81
CA ALA A 77 -1.99 -0.45 6.96
C ALA A 77 -0.74 -0.14 6.13
N GLY A 78 0.23 -1.07 6.10
CA GLY A 78 1.40 -0.97 5.24
C GLY A 78 1.04 -0.86 3.76
N CYS A 79 0.09 -1.66 3.26
CA CYS A 79 -0.37 -1.59 1.88
C CYS A 79 -0.99 -0.23 1.54
N VAL A 80 -1.81 0.33 2.43
CA VAL A 80 -2.42 1.65 2.25
C VAL A 80 -1.36 2.76 2.28
N LEU A 81 -0.35 2.65 3.13
CA LEU A 81 0.78 3.59 3.14
C LEU A 81 1.60 3.51 1.85
N CYS A 82 1.90 2.31 1.37
CA CYS A 82 2.61 2.11 0.09
C CYS A 82 1.85 2.77 -1.06
N GLY A 83 0.54 2.56 -1.17
CA GLY A 83 -0.26 3.21 -2.22
C GLY A 83 -0.28 4.73 -2.11
N PHE A 84 -0.22 5.28 -0.90
CA PHE A 84 -0.16 6.73 -0.70
C PHE A 84 1.15 7.31 -1.24
N VAL A 85 2.28 6.66 -0.91
CA VAL A 85 3.60 7.04 -1.42
C VAL A 85 3.65 6.92 -2.94
N THR A 86 3.12 5.82 -3.50
CA THR A 86 3.04 5.63 -4.96
C THR A 86 2.19 6.72 -5.63
N MET A 87 1.07 7.11 -5.03
CA MET A 87 0.23 8.21 -5.54
C MET A 87 0.99 9.54 -5.53
N MET A 88 1.72 9.82 -4.45
CA MET A 88 2.56 11.01 -4.35
C MET A 88 3.62 11.05 -5.45
N TRP A 89 4.26 9.90 -5.72
CA TRP A 89 5.25 9.80 -6.79
C TRP A 89 4.65 9.98 -8.18
N PHE A 90 3.52 9.33 -8.49
CA PHE A 90 2.83 9.51 -9.77
C PHE A 90 2.33 10.95 -9.97
N SER A 91 1.77 11.56 -8.91
CA SER A 91 1.31 12.94 -8.97
C SER A 91 2.48 13.90 -9.23
N ASN A 92 3.62 13.68 -8.57
CA ASN A 92 4.83 14.45 -8.83
C ASN A 92 5.32 14.29 -10.29
N TYR A 93 5.31 13.06 -10.83
CA TYR A 93 5.67 12.85 -12.23
C TYR A 93 4.76 13.66 -13.17
N TYR A 94 3.44 13.58 -13.02
CA TYR A 94 2.48 14.29 -13.90
C TYR A 94 2.46 15.82 -13.76
N PHE A 95 2.92 16.38 -12.63
CA PHE A 95 2.93 17.83 -12.43
C PHE A 95 4.27 18.49 -12.78
N TYR A 96 5.36 17.73 -12.77
CA TYR A 96 6.71 18.25 -13.03
C TYR A 96 7.35 17.73 -14.32
N HIS A 97 6.74 16.76 -15.02
CA HIS A 97 7.13 16.26 -16.35
C HIS A 97 5.90 16.16 -17.25
#